data_AF-A0A6P8J525-F1
#
_entry.id   AF-A0A6P8J525-F1
#
_cell.length_a   1.000
_cell.length_b   1.000
_cell.length_c   1.000
_cell.angle_alpha   90.00
_cell.angle_beta   90.00
_cell.angle_gamma   90.00
#
_symmetry.space_group_name_H-M   'P 1'
#
loop_
_entity.id
_entity.type
_entity.pdbx_description
1 polymer ?
#
loop_
_entity_poly.entity_id
_entity_poly.type
_entity_poly.pdbx_seq_one_letter_code
_entity_poly.pdbx_strand_id
1 'polypeptide(L)'
;MDKEERNYCCLALLLLRVGNPCLRCFFKRQWNAAVKYKPWSDCAQNGADLLQMFKPLPYEKNAVRSGDTLQWDMSLLVKTLLHSRPAFVVAANLVAALKTLKEMRDKLCHSPIPRVEATDFQTSWRDGCNALSLFGATAGDFDKVEQDVQKPWSELLPMLKHCADQDKAILDTLDSFNSKLGRLQQGQVSIAGSQAELLQGQKNSAEGQAKLLRGQDTILKDLSSIKQDQRKGIESHAKEYTEKLKSSIKQQTDFLLSEEEDKNIKTDDIFTSVTIQRGPKHFEEPKEKRFGRKQIDEIQASSTKLVNCSKMFLRPENDDQKSAASCTTNPKSILLTGKAGIGKSLFCRKLARDWSHNRLFEESQENAKVPDFQFVFLLTFCQLQEEEKKVVDLRDILNQSSLLKEHLVIDESLLQYMIDNPEKLLIILDGYDEYKHREKITEDFETRYPNDPHEKIPVPALIAKMMKRKMLNGAVLLLSSRPGEAEEF
;
A
#
# COMPACT_ATOMS: atom_id res chain seq x y z
N MET A 1 6.58 26.62 -38.97
CA MET A 1 6.33 28.03 -39.29
C MET A 1 4.86 28.28 -39.07
N ASP A 2 4.54 29.21 -38.18
CA ASP A 2 3.16 29.58 -37.90
C ASP A 2 2.62 30.64 -38.88
N LYS A 3 1.38 31.07 -38.66
CA LYS A 3 0.67 31.98 -39.56
C LYS A 3 1.29 33.38 -39.59
N GLU A 4 1.80 33.88 -38.47
CA GLU A 4 2.38 35.22 -38.37
C GLU A 4 3.75 35.30 -39.07
N GLU A 5 4.53 34.23 -38.96
CA GLU A 5 5.80 34.08 -39.68
C GLU A 5 5.57 34.00 -41.19
N ARG A 6 4.51 33.31 -41.62
CA ARG A 6 4.11 33.27 -43.04
C ARG A 6 3.64 34.64 -43.53
N ASN A 7 2.91 35.41 -42.72
CA ASN A 7 2.50 36.77 -43.07
C ASN A 7 3.71 37.69 -43.32
N TYR A 8 4.73 37.62 -42.46
CA TYR A 8 5.99 38.34 -42.66
C TYR A 8 6.65 37.98 -44.00
N CYS A 9 6.78 36.68 -44.27
CA CYS A 9 7.35 36.18 -45.53
C CYS A 9 6.57 36.66 -46.76
N CYS A 10 5.25 36.71 -46.65
CA CYS A 10 4.36 37.16 -47.72
C CYS A 10 4.59 38.64 -48.05
N LEU A 11 4.64 39.51 -47.04
CA LEU A 11 4.93 40.93 -47.24
C LEU A 11 6.36 41.19 -47.72
N ALA A 12 7.34 40.42 -47.23
CA ALA A 12 8.72 40.49 -47.70
C ALA A 12 8.80 40.11 -49.20
N LEU A 13 8.14 39.03 -49.62
CA LEU A 13 8.04 38.66 -51.04
C LEU A 13 7.33 39.73 -51.88
N LEU A 14 6.23 40.31 -51.38
CA LEU A 14 5.51 41.37 -52.08
C LEU A 14 6.44 42.55 -52.39
N LEU A 15 7.16 43.06 -51.38
CA LEU A 15 8.04 44.21 -51.56
C LEU A 15 9.27 43.86 -52.40
N LEU A 16 9.93 42.74 -52.11
CA LEU A 16 11.21 42.41 -52.71
C LEU A 16 11.08 41.86 -54.13
N ARG A 17 10.11 40.96 -54.36
CA ARG A 17 9.92 40.30 -55.65
C ARG A 17 9.10 41.12 -56.62
N VAL A 18 8.04 41.80 -56.14
CA VAL A 18 7.16 42.60 -57.00
C VAL A 18 7.56 44.06 -56.94
N GLY A 19 7.77 44.61 -55.75
CA GLY A 19 8.08 46.02 -55.57
C GLY A 19 9.39 46.48 -56.19
N ASN A 20 10.52 45.82 -55.92
CA ASN A 20 11.81 46.23 -56.46
C ASN A 20 11.83 46.25 -58.00
N PRO A 21 11.38 45.20 -58.72
CA PRO A 21 11.28 45.25 -60.18
C PRO A 21 10.32 46.33 -60.70
N CYS A 22 9.14 46.50 -60.10
CA CYS A 22 8.17 47.51 -60.54
C CYS A 22 8.74 48.93 -60.42
N LEU A 23 9.32 49.27 -59.26
CA LEU A 23 9.91 50.59 -59.01
C LEU A 23 11.11 50.83 -59.92
N ARG A 24 11.95 49.82 -60.16
CA ARG A 24 13.08 49.89 -61.10
C ARG A 24 12.61 50.15 -62.54
N CYS A 25 11.64 49.39 -63.02
CA CYS A 25 11.07 49.58 -64.35
C CYS A 25 10.39 50.94 -64.49
N PHE A 26 9.73 51.44 -63.43
CA PHE A 26 9.14 52.76 -63.41
C PHE A 26 10.22 53.86 -63.46
N PHE A 27 11.27 53.76 -62.64
CA PHE A 27 12.41 54.68 -62.65
C PHE A 27 13.04 54.80 -64.03
N LYS A 28 13.36 53.67 -64.69
CA LYS A 28 13.95 53.69 -66.05
C LYS A 28 13.04 54.38 -67.06
N ARG A 29 11.72 54.16 -66.98
CA ARG A 29 10.74 54.85 -67.83
C ARG A 29 10.75 56.36 -67.60
N GLN A 30 10.76 56.81 -66.35
CA GLN A 30 10.81 58.24 -66.02
C GLN A 30 12.13 58.89 -66.45
N TRP A 31 13.26 58.21 -66.24
CA TRP A 31 14.57 58.67 -66.69
C TRP A 31 14.60 58.89 -68.20
N ASN A 32 14.16 57.89 -68.98
CA ASN A 32 14.19 57.93 -70.44
C ASN A 32 13.23 58.99 -71.01
N ALA A 33 12.12 59.29 -70.32
CA ALA A 33 11.16 60.30 -70.73
C ALA A 33 11.66 61.75 -70.52
N ALA A 34 12.67 61.96 -69.67
CA ALA A 34 13.19 63.30 -69.35
C ALA A 34 14.10 63.91 -70.45
N VAL A 35 14.47 63.14 -71.50
CA VAL A 35 15.24 63.51 -72.72
C VAL A 35 16.61 64.19 -72.50
N LYS A 36 17.02 64.45 -71.24
CA LYS A 36 18.22 65.21 -70.90
C LYS A 36 19.53 64.41 -71.00
N TYR A 37 19.47 63.10 -70.78
CA TYR A 37 20.63 62.20 -70.76
C TYR A 37 20.38 60.98 -71.65
N LYS A 38 21.43 60.16 -71.86
CA LYS A 38 21.29 58.89 -72.58
C LYS A 38 20.28 57.97 -71.88
N PRO A 39 19.57 57.09 -72.62
CA PRO A 39 18.69 56.12 -72.03
C PRO A 39 19.39 55.30 -70.92
N TRP A 40 18.65 54.96 -69.87
CA TRP A 40 19.14 54.15 -68.77
C TRP A 40 19.39 52.72 -69.23
N SER A 41 20.63 52.29 -69.18
CA SER A 41 21.09 50.95 -69.57
C SER A 41 21.91 50.27 -68.46
N ASP A 42 21.73 50.70 -67.21
CA ASP A 42 22.43 50.18 -66.03
C ASP A 42 23.96 50.25 -66.11
N CYS A 43 24.50 51.31 -66.74
CA CYS A 43 25.94 51.50 -66.86
C CYS A 43 26.45 52.60 -65.92
N ALA A 44 27.76 52.58 -65.62
CA ALA A 44 28.39 53.56 -64.73
C ALA A 44 28.19 55.02 -65.17
N GLN A 45 28.04 55.27 -66.48
CA GLN A 45 27.72 56.60 -66.98
C GLN A 45 26.33 57.07 -66.53
N ASN A 46 25.32 56.18 -66.55
CA ASN A 46 23.99 56.52 -66.03
C ASN A 46 24.04 56.89 -64.54
N GLY A 47 24.84 56.17 -63.76
CA GLY A 47 25.08 56.47 -62.36
C GLY A 47 25.75 57.83 -62.14
N ALA A 48 26.78 58.15 -62.93
CA ALA A 48 27.46 59.44 -62.90
C ALA A 48 26.52 60.61 -63.26
N ASP A 49 25.65 60.41 -64.26
CA ASP A 49 24.65 61.39 -64.68
C ASP A 49 23.61 61.61 -63.57
N LEU A 50 23.12 60.54 -62.93
CA LEU A 50 22.17 60.64 -61.83
C LEU A 50 22.73 61.40 -60.63
N LEU A 51 24.02 61.24 -60.30
CA LEU A 51 24.68 61.96 -59.20
C LEU A 51 24.71 63.49 -59.38
N GLN A 52 24.49 64.00 -60.60
CA GLN A 52 24.34 65.44 -60.84
C GLN A 52 23.00 65.98 -60.33
N MET A 53 21.98 65.12 -60.22
CA MET A 53 20.60 65.49 -59.88
C MET A 53 20.11 64.88 -58.56
N PHE A 54 20.78 63.84 -58.07
CA PHE A 54 20.43 63.13 -56.84
C PHE A 54 21.63 63.09 -55.89
N LYS A 55 21.38 63.39 -54.61
CA LYS A 55 22.38 63.34 -53.54
C LYS A 55 22.14 62.11 -52.67
N PRO A 56 22.76 60.95 -52.97
CA PRO A 56 22.64 59.76 -52.13
C PRO A 56 23.35 59.94 -50.79
N LEU A 57 23.00 59.09 -49.82
CA LEU A 57 23.74 58.98 -48.58
C LEU A 57 25.15 58.40 -48.82
N PRO A 58 26.11 58.60 -47.89
CA PRO A 58 27.49 58.14 -48.09
C PRO A 58 27.62 56.66 -48.45
N TYR A 59 26.82 55.79 -47.83
CA TYR A 59 26.82 54.35 -48.08
C TYR A 59 26.11 53.94 -49.39
N GLU A 60 25.19 54.76 -49.90
CA GLU A 60 24.45 54.51 -51.15
C GLU A 60 25.25 54.97 -52.38
N LYS A 61 26.24 55.84 -52.18
CA LYS A 61 26.97 56.53 -53.27
C LYS A 61 27.61 55.55 -54.26
N ASN A 62 28.14 54.43 -53.79
CA ASN A 62 28.77 53.44 -54.67
C ASN A 62 27.72 52.70 -55.52
N ALA A 63 26.58 52.34 -54.94
CA ALA A 63 25.48 51.71 -55.67
C ALA A 63 24.88 52.67 -56.72
N VAL A 64 24.70 53.95 -56.38
CA VAL A 64 24.26 54.94 -57.38
C VAL A 64 25.30 55.14 -58.47
N ARG A 65 26.59 55.20 -58.12
CA ARG A 65 27.69 55.41 -59.07
C ARG A 65 27.86 54.27 -60.07
N SER A 66 27.58 53.03 -59.68
CA SER A 66 27.63 51.89 -60.62
C SER A 66 26.60 52.01 -61.73
N GLY A 67 25.49 52.72 -61.46
CA GLY A 67 24.34 52.82 -62.36
C GLY A 67 23.53 51.53 -62.46
N ASP A 68 23.97 50.44 -61.85
CA ASP A 68 23.27 49.16 -61.87
C ASP A 68 22.12 49.17 -60.87
N THR A 69 20.89 49.34 -61.39
CA THR A 69 19.69 49.37 -60.54
C THR A 69 19.36 48.03 -59.89
N LEU A 70 19.99 46.93 -60.29
CA LEU A 70 19.87 45.63 -59.59
C LEU A 70 20.59 45.65 -58.24
N GLN A 71 21.55 46.56 -58.04
CA GLN A 71 22.25 46.77 -56.77
C GLN A 71 21.49 47.70 -55.81
N TRP A 72 20.30 48.17 -56.19
CA TRP A 72 19.55 49.15 -55.42
C TRP A 72 18.43 48.47 -54.63
N ASP A 73 18.39 48.74 -53.33
CA ASP A 73 17.29 48.35 -52.47
C ASP A 73 16.04 49.24 -52.71
N MET A 74 14.92 48.84 -52.13
CA MET A 74 13.66 49.59 -52.26
C MET A 74 13.80 51.02 -51.75
N SER A 75 14.56 51.22 -50.67
CA SER A 75 14.79 52.54 -50.07
C SER A 75 15.49 53.49 -51.02
N LEU A 76 16.54 53.02 -51.71
CA LEU A 76 17.29 53.80 -52.68
C LEU A 76 16.45 54.11 -53.92
N LEU A 77 15.65 53.16 -54.41
CA LEU A 77 14.70 53.36 -55.51
C LEU A 77 13.68 54.46 -55.16
N VAL A 78 13.05 54.37 -53.97
CA VAL A 78 12.09 55.38 -53.50
C VAL A 78 12.73 56.75 -53.33
N LYS A 79 13.92 56.83 -52.71
CA LYS A 79 14.65 58.10 -52.54
C LYS A 79 14.99 58.74 -53.87
N THR A 80 15.43 57.94 -54.84
CA THR A 80 15.78 58.45 -56.18
C THR A 80 14.54 59.04 -56.87
N LEU A 81 13.40 58.34 -56.84
CA LEU A 81 12.16 58.81 -57.46
C LEU A 81 11.62 60.11 -56.84
N LEU A 82 11.74 60.27 -55.51
CA LEU A 82 11.17 61.40 -54.78
C LEU A 82 12.11 62.61 -54.62
N HIS A 83 13.43 62.39 -54.59
CA HIS A 83 14.38 63.42 -54.13
C HIS A 83 15.42 63.84 -55.19
N SER A 84 15.36 63.29 -56.41
CA SER A 84 16.08 63.86 -57.55
C SER A 84 15.61 65.30 -57.85
N ARG A 85 16.45 66.09 -58.52
CA ARG A 85 16.17 67.48 -58.90
C ARG A 85 16.33 67.67 -60.42
N PRO A 86 15.23 67.84 -61.18
CA PRO A 86 13.83 67.80 -60.73
C PRO A 86 13.39 66.40 -60.27
N ALA A 87 12.34 66.32 -59.46
CA ALA A 87 11.82 65.04 -58.95
C ALA A 87 11.18 64.24 -60.08
N PHE A 88 11.42 62.92 -60.12
CA PHE A 88 10.81 62.04 -61.13
C PHE A 88 9.32 61.79 -60.85
N VAL A 89 8.89 61.95 -59.59
CA VAL A 89 7.50 61.76 -59.17
C VAL A 89 7.01 63.00 -58.42
N VAL A 90 6.03 63.68 -59.01
CA VAL A 90 5.38 64.87 -58.43
C VAL A 90 3.87 64.69 -58.19
N ALA A 91 3.24 63.69 -58.83
CA ALA A 91 1.82 63.41 -58.66
C ALA A 91 1.53 62.90 -57.24
N ALA A 92 0.57 63.53 -56.55
CA ALA A 92 0.31 63.30 -55.12
C ALA A 92 0.01 61.83 -54.78
N ASN A 93 -0.75 61.14 -55.63
CA ASN A 93 -1.07 59.71 -55.47
C ASN A 93 0.17 58.80 -55.59
N LEU A 94 1.08 59.09 -56.54
CA LEU A 94 2.32 58.34 -56.70
C LEU A 94 3.30 58.60 -55.56
N VAL A 95 3.37 59.84 -55.06
CA VAL A 95 4.17 60.18 -53.87
C VAL A 95 3.66 59.44 -52.64
N ALA A 96 2.34 59.40 -52.43
CA ALA A 96 1.73 58.65 -51.33
C ALA A 96 2.06 57.15 -51.42
N ALA A 97 1.91 56.56 -52.61
CA ALA A 97 2.23 55.15 -52.84
C ALA A 97 3.70 54.80 -52.55
N LEU A 98 4.65 55.64 -52.98
CA LEU A 98 6.07 55.44 -52.66
C LEU A 98 6.36 55.54 -51.15
N LYS A 99 5.67 56.44 -50.44
CA LYS A 99 5.79 56.54 -48.98
C LYS A 99 5.24 55.30 -48.29
N THR A 100 4.06 54.81 -48.70
CA THR A 100 3.46 53.57 -48.19
C THR A 100 4.40 52.38 -48.34
N LEU A 101 4.99 52.18 -49.52
CA LEU A 101 5.92 51.06 -49.76
C LEU A 101 7.18 51.16 -48.89
N LYS A 102 7.71 52.37 -48.73
CA LYS A 102 8.86 52.62 -47.84
C LYS A 102 8.52 52.32 -46.38
N GLU A 103 7.38 52.81 -45.89
CA GLU A 103 6.92 52.56 -44.52
C GLU A 103 6.69 51.07 -44.25
N MET A 104 6.10 50.34 -45.21
CA MET A 104 5.97 48.88 -45.12
C MET A 104 7.32 48.19 -45.03
N ARG A 105 8.28 48.57 -45.88
CA ARG A 105 9.64 48.01 -45.85
C ARG A 105 10.31 48.29 -44.51
N ASP A 106 10.25 49.53 -44.03
CA ASP A 106 10.89 49.93 -42.77
C ASP A 106 10.29 49.16 -41.59
N LYS A 107 8.97 48.92 -41.56
CA LYS A 107 8.33 48.04 -40.56
C LYS A 107 8.87 46.61 -40.59
N LEU A 108 9.06 46.02 -41.77
CA LEU A 108 9.61 44.67 -41.89
C LEU A 108 11.09 44.60 -41.50
N CYS A 109 11.87 45.63 -41.81
CA CYS A 109 13.31 45.68 -41.48
C CYS A 109 13.58 45.96 -40.00
N HIS A 110 12.70 46.69 -39.33
CA HIS A 110 12.85 47.06 -37.92
C HIS A 110 12.12 46.14 -36.95
N SER A 111 11.41 45.13 -37.46
CA SER A 111 10.78 44.13 -36.60
C SER A 111 11.85 43.21 -35.98
N PRO A 112 11.91 43.09 -34.64
CA PRO A 112 12.89 42.23 -33.95
C PRO A 112 12.63 40.72 -34.18
N ILE A 113 11.46 40.38 -34.71
CA ILE A 113 11.02 39.01 -34.99
C ILE A 113 10.31 39.03 -36.35
N PRO A 114 10.54 38.06 -37.26
CA PRO A 114 9.84 37.99 -38.55
C PRO A 114 8.40 37.51 -38.36
N ARG A 115 7.57 38.29 -37.67
CA ARG A 115 6.16 38.02 -37.40
C ARG A 115 5.34 39.24 -37.69
N VAL A 116 4.21 39.02 -38.35
CA VAL A 116 3.21 40.06 -38.62
C VAL A 116 1.84 39.51 -38.25
N GLU A 117 1.17 40.19 -37.32
CA GLU A 117 -0.18 39.84 -36.89
C GLU A 117 -1.18 39.93 -38.04
N ALA A 118 -2.29 39.21 -37.95
CA ALA A 118 -3.24 39.09 -39.06
C ALA A 118 -3.88 40.43 -39.46
N THR A 119 -4.16 41.31 -38.51
CA THR A 119 -4.75 42.65 -38.74
C THR A 119 -3.79 43.58 -39.47
N ASP A 120 -2.53 43.60 -39.02
CA ASP A 120 -1.46 44.37 -39.64
C ASP A 120 -1.12 43.84 -41.02
N PHE A 121 -1.14 42.51 -41.19
CA PHE A 121 -0.94 41.85 -42.47
C PHE A 121 -2.01 42.27 -43.48
N GLN A 122 -3.30 42.17 -43.13
CA GLN A 122 -4.39 42.50 -44.05
C GLN A 122 -4.33 43.95 -44.54
N THR A 123 -4.02 44.88 -43.63
CA THR A 123 -3.88 46.30 -43.95
C THR A 123 -2.67 46.53 -44.86
N SER A 124 -1.51 46.03 -44.45
CA SER A 124 -0.26 46.19 -45.20
C SER A 124 -0.31 45.51 -46.58
N TRP A 125 -0.92 44.33 -46.68
CA TRP A 125 -1.11 43.62 -47.95
C TRP A 125 -1.96 44.44 -48.92
N ARG A 126 -3.12 44.92 -48.46
CA ARG A 126 -4.03 45.75 -49.28
C ARG A 126 -3.33 47.02 -49.76
N ASP A 127 -2.70 47.74 -48.85
CA ASP A 127 -2.05 49.02 -49.14
C ASP A 127 -0.84 48.83 -50.07
N GLY A 128 -0.07 47.77 -49.86
CA GLY A 128 1.04 47.37 -50.72
C GLY A 128 0.58 47.04 -52.14
N CYS A 129 -0.42 46.19 -52.31
CA CYS A 129 -0.96 45.83 -53.63
C CYS A 129 -1.52 47.05 -54.38
N ASN A 130 -2.26 47.92 -53.68
CA ASN A 130 -2.78 49.17 -54.24
C ASN A 130 -1.65 50.10 -54.69
N ALA A 131 -0.62 50.28 -53.85
CA ALA A 131 0.53 51.11 -54.19
C ALA A 131 1.33 50.54 -55.37
N LEU A 132 1.59 49.23 -55.40
CA LEU A 132 2.34 48.57 -56.47
C LEU A 132 1.62 48.57 -57.82
N SER A 133 0.28 48.51 -57.81
CA SER A 133 -0.53 48.59 -59.02
C SER A 133 -0.30 49.91 -59.77
N LEU A 134 -0.03 51.01 -59.05
CA LEU A 134 0.32 52.31 -59.65
C LEU A 134 1.69 52.32 -60.35
N PHE A 135 2.56 51.35 -60.04
CA PHE A 135 3.88 51.19 -60.66
C PHE A 135 3.93 50.04 -61.69
N GLY A 136 2.78 49.42 -61.98
CA GLY A 136 2.61 48.42 -63.03
C GLY A 136 2.60 46.97 -62.57
N ALA A 137 2.44 46.69 -61.27
CA ALA A 137 2.17 45.33 -60.80
C ALA A 137 0.77 44.87 -61.23
N THR A 138 0.63 43.57 -61.50
CA THR A 138 -0.61 42.93 -61.93
C THR A 138 -1.19 42.03 -60.85
N ALA A 139 -2.47 41.67 -60.97
CA ALA A 139 -3.09 40.69 -60.07
C ALA A 139 -2.33 39.34 -60.06
N GLY A 140 -1.83 38.90 -61.22
CA GLY A 140 -1.04 37.68 -61.33
C GLY A 140 0.29 37.73 -60.57
N ASP A 141 0.88 38.91 -60.38
CA ASP A 141 2.07 39.07 -59.55
C ASP A 141 1.76 38.84 -58.06
N PHE A 142 0.58 39.31 -57.62
CA PHE A 142 0.11 39.13 -56.24
C PHE A 142 -0.29 37.67 -55.97
N ASP A 143 -1.05 37.05 -56.88
CA ASP A 143 -1.45 35.64 -56.78
C ASP A 143 -0.22 34.73 -56.66
N LYS A 144 0.85 35.03 -57.41
CA LYS A 144 2.10 34.27 -57.35
C LYS A 144 2.81 34.40 -56.00
N VAL A 145 2.77 35.57 -55.37
CA VAL A 145 3.30 35.76 -54.02
C VAL A 145 2.50 34.95 -52.99
N GLU A 146 1.16 34.98 -53.08
CA GLU A 146 0.29 34.20 -52.20
C GLU A 146 0.48 32.69 -52.38
N GLN A 147 0.70 32.21 -53.61
CA GLN A 147 1.00 30.80 -53.88
C GLN A 147 2.37 30.40 -53.33
N ASP A 148 3.41 31.19 -53.60
CA ASP A 148 4.78 30.85 -53.22
C ASP A 148 4.98 30.83 -51.70
N VAL A 149 4.32 31.72 -50.95
CA VAL A 149 4.44 31.73 -49.47
C VAL A 149 3.84 30.48 -48.81
N GLN A 150 2.98 29.72 -49.51
CA GLN A 150 2.44 28.45 -48.98
C GLN A 150 3.45 27.29 -49.06
N LYS A 151 4.55 27.44 -49.81
CA LYS A 151 5.57 26.40 -49.94
C LYS A 151 6.20 26.01 -48.59
N PRO A 152 6.78 24.80 -48.48
CA PRO A 152 7.56 24.40 -47.31
C PRO A 152 8.72 25.37 -47.04
N TRP A 153 9.10 25.55 -45.77
CA TRP A 153 10.18 26.47 -45.38
C TRP A 153 11.52 26.18 -46.10
N SER A 154 11.79 24.90 -46.36
CA SER A 154 12.97 24.44 -47.12
C SER A 154 13.03 24.99 -48.55
N GLU A 155 11.88 25.24 -49.17
CA GLU A 155 11.77 25.80 -50.52
C GLU A 155 11.57 27.31 -50.49
N LEU A 156 10.82 27.82 -49.51
CA LEU A 156 10.53 29.24 -49.36
C LEU A 156 11.76 30.06 -48.94
N LEU A 157 12.60 29.55 -48.03
CA LEU A 157 13.76 30.28 -47.51
C LEU A 157 14.79 30.62 -48.60
N PRO A 158 15.22 29.69 -49.48
CA PRO A 158 16.11 30.04 -50.60
C PRO A 158 15.51 31.13 -51.50
N MET A 159 14.20 31.04 -51.77
CA MET A 159 13.48 32.03 -52.60
C MET A 159 13.44 33.41 -51.94
N LEU A 160 13.19 33.47 -50.63
CA LEU A 160 13.20 34.71 -49.83
C LEU A 160 14.59 35.33 -49.78
N LYS A 161 15.62 34.52 -49.50
CA LYS A 161 17.01 34.98 -49.47
C LYS A 161 17.40 35.61 -50.81
N HIS A 162 17.12 34.91 -51.91
CA HIS A 162 17.41 35.43 -53.24
C HIS A 162 16.70 36.76 -53.55
N CYS A 163 15.44 36.93 -53.12
CA CYS A 163 14.74 38.20 -53.30
C CYS A 163 15.32 39.31 -52.39
N ALA A 164 15.86 38.94 -51.23
CA ALA A 164 16.43 39.83 -50.23
C ALA A 164 17.92 40.11 -50.43
N ASP A 165 18.54 39.66 -51.53
CA ASP A 165 19.98 39.81 -51.80
C ASP A 165 20.48 41.28 -51.66
N GLN A 166 19.60 42.27 -51.88
CA GLN A 166 19.89 43.70 -51.73
C GLN A 166 19.43 44.32 -50.39
N ASP A 167 18.70 43.58 -49.56
CA ASP A 167 18.12 44.03 -48.29
C ASP A 167 18.74 43.25 -47.10
N LYS A 168 19.95 43.68 -46.70
CA LYS A 168 20.74 43.03 -45.64
C LYS A 168 19.96 42.81 -44.33
N ALA A 169 19.13 43.77 -43.93
CA ALA A 169 18.35 43.66 -42.68
C ALA A 169 17.33 42.51 -42.72
N ILE A 170 16.71 42.26 -43.88
CA ILE A 170 15.77 41.15 -44.06
C ILE A 170 16.53 39.82 -44.09
N LEU A 171 17.69 39.77 -44.76
CA LEU A 171 18.57 38.59 -44.75
C LEU A 171 18.99 38.19 -43.34
N ASP A 172 19.51 39.14 -42.55
CA ASP A 172 19.94 38.90 -41.17
C ASP A 172 18.78 38.37 -40.30
N THR A 173 17.58 38.90 -40.51
CA THR A 173 16.35 38.46 -39.81
C THR A 173 15.98 37.02 -40.18
N LEU A 174 16.04 36.66 -41.47
CA LEU A 174 15.76 35.31 -41.95
C LEU A 174 16.79 34.29 -41.45
N ASP A 175 18.07 34.65 -41.38
CA ASP A 175 19.14 33.80 -40.87
C ASP A 175 19.02 33.53 -39.38
N SER A 176 18.70 34.56 -38.60
CA SER A 176 18.40 34.44 -37.17
C SER A 176 17.23 33.48 -36.93
N PHE A 177 16.16 33.60 -37.72
CA PHE A 177 15.00 32.72 -37.62
C PHE A 177 15.33 31.26 -37.96
N ASN A 178 16.05 31.02 -39.07
CA ASN A 178 16.44 29.67 -39.46
C ASN A 178 17.34 28.99 -38.41
N SER A 179 18.25 29.76 -37.81
CA SER A 179 19.13 29.29 -36.73
C SER A 179 18.34 28.89 -35.48
N LYS A 180 17.33 29.68 -35.08
CA LYS A 180 16.44 29.35 -33.96
C LYS A 180 15.64 28.07 -34.24
N LEU A 181 15.11 27.90 -35.45
CA LEU A 181 14.36 26.71 -35.85
C LEU A 181 15.23 25.44 -35.74
N GLY A 182 16.49 25.50 -36.19
CA GLY A 182 17.43 24.39 -36.08
C GLY A 182 17.72 24.00 -34.61
N ARG A 183 17.90 24.98 -33.72
CA ARG A 183 18.09 24.72 -32.27
C ARG A 183 16.87 24.04 -31.65
N LEU A 184 15.66 24.47 -32.00
CA LEU A 184 14.42 23.87 -31.50
C LEU A 184 14.27 22.41 -31.97
N GLN A 185 14.58 22.13 -33.24
CA GLN A 185 14.54 20.76 -33.77
C GLN A 185 15.54 19.84 -33.07
N GLN A 186 16.78 20.30 -32.85
CA GLN A 186 17.78 19.55 -32.08
C GLN A 186 17.32 19.30 -30.64
N GLY A 187 16.73 20.31 -29.99
CA GLY A 187 16.15 20.16 -28.66
C GLY A 187 15.05 19.09 -28.60
N GLN A 188 14.16 19.06 -29.60
CA GLN A 188 13.10 18.04 -29.68
C GLN A 188 13.67 16.62 -29.83
N VAL A 189 14.68 16.42 -30.67
CA VAL A 189 15.33 15.11 -30.84
C VAL A 189 16.00 14.65 -29.54
N SER A 190 16.68 15.56 -28.83
CA SER A 190 17.30 15.26 -27.54
C SER A 190 16.27 14.83 -26.49
N ILE A 191 15.16 15.57 -26.38
CA ILE A 191 14.06 15.24 -25.45
C ILE A 191 13.46 13.87 -25.77
N ALA A 192 13.24 13.56 -27.05
CA ALA A 192 12.73 12.25 -27.46
C ALA A 192 13.67 11.11 -27.07
N GLY A 193 14.99 11.31 -27.20
CA GLY A 193 16.02 10.37 -26.73
C GLY A 193 15.94 10.12 -25.22
N SER A 194 15.92 11.19 -24.42
CA SER A 194 15.80 11.08 -22.96
C SER A 194 14.48 10.43 -22.51
N GLN A 195 13.37 10.69 -23.21
CA GLN A 195 12.09 10.02 -22.93
C GLN A 195 12.17 8.50 -23.17
N ALA A 196 12.86 8.06 -24.23
CA ALA A 196 13.05 6.64 -24.50
C ALA A 196 13.89 5.95 -23.41
N GLU A 197 14.96 6.61 -22.93
CA GLU A 197 15.78 6.11 -21.82
C GLU A 197 14.99 5.98 -20.52
N LEU A 198 14.16 6.99 -20.20
CA LEU A 198 13.28 6.96 -19.03
C LEU A 198 12.26 5.81 -19.10
N LEU A 199 11.64 5.58 -20.25
CA LEU A 199 10.72 4.46 -20.46
C LEU A 199 11.42 3.10 -20.27
N GLN A 200 12.66 2.97 -20.72
CA GLN A 200 13.44 1.75 -20.51
C GLN A 200 13.81 1.56 -19.03
N GLY A 201 14.19 2.63 -18.34
CA GLY A 201 14.44 2.61 -16.89
C GLY A 201 13.21 2.18 -16.08
N GLN A 202 12.01 2.66 -16.46
CA GLN A 202 10.75 2.26 -15.84
C GLN A 202 10.45 0.77 -16.03
N LYS A 203 10.67 0.21 -17.24
CA LYS A 203 10.49 -1.22 -17.50
C LYS A 203 11.42 -2.09 -16.64
N ASN A 204 12.70 -1.73 -16.58
CA ASN A 204 13.68 -2.47 -15.78
C ASN A 204 13.31 -2.43 -14.28
N SER A 205 12.83 -1.29 -13.79
CA SER A 205 12.35 -1.15 -12.40
C SER A 205 11.14 -2.05 -12.12
N ALA A 206 10.16 -2.08 -13.03
CA ALA A 206 8.98 -2.94 -12.91
C ALA A 206 9.35 -4.43 -12.89
N GLU A 207 10.28 -4.87 -13.73
CA GLU A 207 10.80 -6.24 -13.70
C GLU A 207 11.51 -6.57 -12.37
N GLY A 208 12.29 -5.63 -11.83
CA GLY A 208 12.93 -5.74 -10.52
C GLY A 208 11.91 -5.92 -9.40
N GLN A 209 10.86 -5.10 -9.38
CA GLN A 209 9.76 -5.21 -8.42
C GLN A 209 9.02 -6.55 -8.52
N ALA A 210 8.75 -7.03 -9.74
CA ALA A 210 8.10 -8.32 -9.95
C ALA A 210 8.95 -9.51 -9.46
N LYS A 211 10.29 -9.44 -9.60
CA LYS A 211 11.21 -10.44 -9.04
C LYS A 211 11.17 -10.43 -7.51
N LEU A 212 11.15 -9.24 -6.89
CA LEU A 212 11.09 -9.11 -5.44
C LEU A 212 9.79 -9.69 -4.86
N LEU A 213 8.64 -9.39 -5.49
CA LEU A 213 7.33 -9.95 -5.12
C LEU A 213 7.34 -11.49 -5.16
N ARG A 214 7.86 -12.09 -6.24
CA ARG A 214 8.00 -13.56 -6.33
C ARG A 214 8.92 -14.14 -5.23
N GLY A 215 9.98 -13.41 -4.89
CA GLY A 215 10.85 -13.77 -3.77
C GLY A 215 10.10 -13.79 -2.43
N GLN A 216 9.29 -12.76 -2.17
CA GLN A 216 8.46 -12.68 -0.96
C GLN A 216 7.42 -13.81 -0.88
N ASP A 217 6.74 -14.13 -1.97
CA ASP A 217 5.77 -15.23 -2.02
C ASP A 217 6.41 -16.59 -1.72
N THR A 218 7.64 -16.80 -2.18
CA THR A 218 8.40 -18.03 -1.93
C THR A 218 8.75 -18.15 -0.45
N ILE A 219 9.26 -17.07 0.15
CA ILE A 219 9.57 -17.01 1.58
C ILE A 219 8.33 -17.27 2.44
N LEU A 220 7.17 -16.69 2.07
CA LEU A 220 5.91 -16.92 2.78
C LEU A 220 5.47 -18.39 2.73
N LYS A 221 5.62 -19.05 1.58
CA LYS A 221 5.34 -20.48 1.44
C LYS A 221 6.27 -21.32 2.31
N ASP A 222 7.57 -21.06 2.27
CA ASP A 222 8.55 -21.80 3.09
C ASP A 222 8.28 -21.63 4.58
N LEU A 223 7.98 -20.41 5.04
CA LEU A 223 7.57 -20.15 6.42
C LEU A 223 6.31 -20.91 6.82
N SER A 224 5.33 -21.03 5.92
CA SER A 224 4.11 -21.79 6.19
C SER A 224 4.37 -23.28 6.35
N SER A 225 5.23 -23.85 5.50
CA SER A 225 5.65 -25.25 5.57
C SER A 225 6.41 -25.54 6.87
N ILE A 226 7.37 -24.68 7.23
CA ILE A 226 8.14 -24.81 8.48
C ILE A 226 7.22 -24.77 9.70
N LYS A 227 6.26 -23.84 9.74
CA LYS A 227 5.28 -23.75 10.83
C LYS A 227 4.40 -25.01 10.92
N GLN A 228 3.99 -25.56 9.77
CA GLN A 228 3.19 -26.78 9.75
C GLN A 228 3.98 -27.98 10.26
N ASP A 229 5.24 -28.12 9.89
CA ASP A 229 6.09 -29.22 10.33
C ASP A 229 6.44 -29.12 11.82
N GLN A 230 6.72 -27.91 12.32
CA GLN A 230 6.89 -27.67 13.76
C GLN A 230 5.64 -28.05 14.55
N ARG A 231 4.45 -27.64 14.08
CA ARG A 231 3.18 -28.00 14.73
C ARG A 231 2.96 -29.51 14.78
N LYS A 232 3.22 -30.22 13.67
CA LYS A 232 3.13 -31.69 13.63
C LYS A 232 4.11 -32.35 14.60
N GLY A 233 5.34 -31.83 14.72
CA GLY A 233 6.33 -32.30 15.68
C GLY A 233 5.84 -32.18 17.12
N ILE A 234 5.33 -31.01 17.51
CA ILE A 234 4.80 -30.76 18.86
C ILE A 234 3.57 -31.63 19.14
N GLU A 235 2.64 -31.76 18.20
CA GLU A 235 1.47 -32.64 18.35
C GLU A 235 1.86 -34.11 18.51
N SER A 236 2.90 -34.58 17.80
CA SER A 236 3.44 -35.93 17.97
C SER A 236 4.05 -36.13 19.36
N HIS A 237 4.85 -35.17 19.83
CA HIS A 237 5.45 -35.18 21.16
C HIS A 237 4.39 -35.19 22.27
N ALA A 238 3.36 -34.36 22.14
CA ALA A 238 2.23 -34.33 23.06
C ALA A 238 1.48 -35.68 23.13
N LYS A 239 1.29 -36.36 21.99
CA LYS A 239 0.70 -37.71 21.96
C LYS A 239 1.59 -38.75 22.65
N GLU A 240 2.90 -38.70 22.40
CA GLU A 240 3.85 -39.59 23.08
C GLU A 240 3.82 -39.40 24.61
N TYR A 241 3.82 -38.13 25.07
CA TYR A 241 3.69 -37.83 26.49
C TYR A 241 2.36 -38.32 27.05
N THR A 242 1.26 -38.18 26.30
CA THR A 242 -0.07 -38.67 26.71
C THR A 242 -0.05 -40.16 27.01
N GLU A 243 0.53 -40.97 26.12
CA GLU A 243 0.58 -42.42 26.33
C GLU A 243 1.50 -42.82 27.50
N LYS A 244 2.62 -42.10 27.70
CA LYS A 244 3.47 -42.28 28.89
C LYS A 244 2.73 -41.89 30.18
N LEU A 245 1.98 -40.80 30.16
CA LEU A 245 1.15 -40.32 31.28
C LEU A 245 0.07 -41.35 31.63
N LYS A 246 -0.65 -41.85 30.62
CA LYS A 246 -1.64 -42.93 30.81
C LYS A 246 -0.98 -44.17 31.42
N SER A 247 0.18 -44.59 30.92
CA SER A 247 0.93 -45.73 31.46
C SER A 247 1.34 -45.52 32.93
N SER A 248 1.81 -44.31 33.28
CA SER A 248 2.12 -43.94 34.67
C SER A 248 0.90 -44.08 35.58
N ILE A 249 -0.22 -43.47 35.19
CA ILE A 249 -1.46 -43.51 35.97
C ILE A 249 -1.96 -44.95 36.14
N LYS A 250 -1.94 -45.77 35.09
CA LYS A 250 -2.32 -47.20 35.18
C LYS A 250 -1.50 -47.90 36.27
N GLN A 251 -0.18 -47.81 36.19
CA GLN A 251 0.70 -48.48 37.14
C GLN A 251 0.51 -47.98 38.58
N GLN A 252 0.38 -46.67 38.77
CA GLN A 252 0.21 -46.09 40.11
C GLN A 252 -1.19 -46.31 40.70
N THR A 253 -2.17 -46.67 39.86
CA THR A 253 -3.54 -46.94 40.31
C THR A 253 -3.92 -48.42 40.22
N ASP A 254 -3.03 -49.32 39.82
CA ASP A 254 -3.35 -50.75 39.68
C ASP A 254 -3.65 -51.41 41.04
N PHE A 255 -3.02 -50.91 42.11
CA PHE A 255 -3.22 -51.37 43.48
C PHE A 255 -3.48 -50.18 44.38
N LEU A 256 -4.58 -50.22 45.14
CA LEU A 256 -5.07 -49.10 45.94
C LEU A 256 -4.47 -49.02 47.34
N LEU A 257 -3.84 -50.11 47.81
CA LEU A 257 -3.25 -50.24 49.13
C LEU A 257 -1.73 -50.42 48.98
N SER A 258 -0.98 -49.37 49.30
CA SER A 258 0.48 -49.39 49.36
C SER A 258 1.03 -49.71 50.75
N GLU A 259 0.18 -50.18 51.68
CA GLU A 259 0.64 -50.77 52.94
C GLU A 259 0.84 -52.28 52.71
N GLU A 260 1.96 -52.81 53.18
CA GLU A 260 2.67 -53.98 52.67
C GLU A 260 1.94 -55.34 52.68
N GLU A 261 0.65 -55.42 53.00
CA GLU A 261 0.00 -56.69 53.33
C GLU A 261 -0.92 -57.30 52.25
N ASP A 262 -1.33 -56.58 51.19
CA ASP A 262 -2.21 -57.16 50.16
C ASP A 262 -2.02 -56.61 48.73
N LYS A 263 -0.87 -56.92 48.10
CA LYS A 263 -0.62 -56.66 46.65
C LYS A 263 -1.47 -57.52 45.70
N ASN A 264 -2.42 -58.31 46.21
CA ASN A 264 -3.21 -59.24 45.41
C ASN A 264 -4.57 -58.70 44.96
N ILE A 265 -5.03 -57.56 45.49
CA ILE A 265 -6.35 -57.01 45.19
C ILE A 265 -6.19 -55.86 44.18
N LYS A 266 -6.71 -56.04 42.96
CA LYS A 266 -6.67 -54.97 41.97
C LYS A 266 -7.69 -53.91 42.32
N THR A 267 -7.32 -52.68 42.01
CA THR A 267 -8.18 -51.51 42.16
C THR A 267 -9.55 -51.68 41.48
N ASP A 268 -9.59 -52.29 40.30
CA ASP A 268 -10.85 -52.53 39.55
C ASP A 268 -11.77 -53.55 40.24
N ASP A 269 -11.23 -54.41 41.11
CA ASP A 269 -12.00 -55.45 41.82
C ASP A 269 -12.70 -54.91 43.08
N ILE A 270 -12.24 -53.76 43.61
CA ILE A 270 -12.79 -53.15 44.83
C ILE A 270 -13.62 -51.90 44.59
N PHE A 271 -13.53 -51.33 43.39
CA PHE A 271 -14.31 -50.16 43.03
C PHE A 271 -15.78 -50.51 42.85
N THR A 272 -16.59 -50.14 43.84
CA THR A 272 -18.04 -50.22 43.76
C THR A 272 -18.62 -48.98 43.08
N SER A 273 -19.78 -49.13 42.43
CA SER A 273 -20.50 -48.01 41.80
C SER A 273 -20.92 -47.00 42.87
N VAL A 274 -20.37 -45.78 42.79
CA VAL A 274 -20.75 -44.67 43.67
C VAL A 274 -21.98 -43.97 43.12
N THR A 275 -22.97 -43.73 43.97
CA THR A 275 -24.11 -42.88 43.60
C THR A 275 -23.68 -41.41 43.65
N ILE A 276 -23.63 -40.77 42.48
CA ILE A 276 -23.31 -39.36 42.36
C ILE A 276 -24.60 -38.58 42.11
N GLN A 277 -24.80 -37.50 42.85
CA GLN A 277 -25.92 -36.59 42.69
C GLN A 277 -25.40 -35.21 42.31
N ARG A 278 -25.99 -34.61 41.27
CA ARG A 278 -25.75 -33.22 40.89
C ARG A 278 -26.76 -32.35 41.63
N GLY A 279 -26.27 -31.62 42.63
CA GLY A 279 -27.05 -30.67 43.43
C GLY A 279 -26.93 -29.22 42.94
N PRO A 280 -27.62 -28.28 43.60
CA PRO A 280 -27.51 -26.84 43.33
C PRO A 280 -26.10 -26.30 43.64
N LYS A 281 -25.75 -25.12 43.08
CA LYS A 281 -24.42 -24.50 43.21
C LYS A 281 -23.95 -24.29 44.67
N HIS A 282 -24.87 -24.08 45.60
CA HIS A 282 -24.57 -23.96 47.02
C HIS A 282 -25.29 -25.08 47.77
N PHE A 283 -24.53 -26.03 48.32
CA PHE A 283 -25.03 -27.09 49.18
C PHE A 283 -24.42 -26.90 50.57
N GLU A 284 -25.24 -26.36 51.49
CA GLU A 284 -24.91 -26.36 52.92
C GLU A 284 -25.48 -27.62 53.56
N GLU A 285 -24.64 -28.37 54.28
CA GLU A 285 -25.12 -29.52 55.02
C GLU A 285 -25.97 -29.05 56.23
N PRO A 286 -27.22 -29.54 56.40
CA PRO A 286 -28.03 -29.21 57.56
C PRO A 286 -27.31 -29.58 58.87
N LYS A 287 -27.30 -28.68 59.85
CA LYS A 287 -26.54 -28.83 61.12
C LYS A 287 -27.02 -29.98 62.05
N GLU A 288 -28.04 -30.74 61.66
CA GLU A 288 -28.65 -31.78 62.51
C GLU A 288 -27.99 -33.16 62.35
N LYS A 289 -27.66 -33.80 63.48
CA LYS A 289 -26.94 -35.09 63.54
C LYS A 289 -27.73 -36.32 63.05
N ARG A 290 -29.01 -36.17 62.70
CA ARG A 290 -29.87 -37.26 62.21
C ARG A 290 -30.72 -36.77 61.05
N PHE A 291 -30.40 -37.23 59.84
CA PHE A 291 -31.24 -37.03 58.67
C PHE A 291 -32.61 -37.69 58.89
N GLY A 292 -33.65 -36.88 59.08
CA GLY A 292 -35.02 -37.37 58.97
C GLY A 292 -35.33 -37.69 57.50
N ARG A 293 -36.15 -38.72 57.25
CA ARG A 293 -36.57 -39.17 55.90
C ARG A 293 -36.97 -37.98 54.99
N LYS A 294 -37.68 -37.00 55.55
CA LYS A 294 -38.12 -35.76 54.86
C LYS A 294 -36.99 -34.88 54.30
N GLN A 295 -35.88 -34.69 55.03
CA GLN A 295 -34.77 -33.85 54.55
C GLN A 295 -33.96 -34.56 53.46
N ILE A 296 -33.86 -35.90 53.52
CA ILE A 296 -33.29 -36.71 52.43
C ILE A 296 -34.19 -36.59 51.19
N ASP A 297 -35.51 -36.66 51.36
CA ASP A 297 -36.47 -36.54 50.26
C ASP A 297 -36.40 -35.13 49.61
N GLU A 298 -36.18 -34.06 50.36
CA GLU A 298 -36.00 -32.68 49.83
C GLU A 298 -34.69 -32.49 49.05
N ILE A 299 -33.58 -33.05 49.54
CA ILE A 299 -32.28 -33.03 48.83
C ILE A 299 -32.34 -33.90 47.58
N GLN A 300 -33.01 -35.06 47.65
CA GLN A 300 -33.24 -35.93 46.49
C GLN A 300 -34.19 -35.31 45.48
N ALA A 301 -35.18 -34.52 45.90
CA ALA A 301 -36.09 -33.81 45.01
C ALA A 301 -35.42 -32.65 44.24
N SER A 302 -34.36 -32.06 44.80
CA SER A 302 -33.60 -30.96 44.20
C SER A 302 -32.30 -31.41 43.50
N SER A 303 -31.98 -32.71 43.53
CA SER A 303 -30.75 -33.25 42.96
C SER A 303 -31.01 -34.23 41.82
N THR A 304 -30.20 -34.16 40.76
CA THR A 304 -30.29 -35.12 39.66
C THR A 304 -29.28 -36.24 39.88
N LYS A 305 -29.75 -37.50 39.98
CA LYS A 305 -28.86 -38.66 40.05
C LYS A 305 -28.13 -38.82 38.70
N LEU A 306 -26.80 -38.85 38.74
CA LEU A 306 -26.01 -39.12 37.55
C LEU A 306 -25.95 -40.63 37.29
N VAL A 307 -26.24 -41.00 36.05
CA VAL A 307 -26.22 -42.41 35.60
C VAL A 307 -24.79 -42.92 35.44
N ASN A 308 -23.88 -42.06 35.02
CA ASN A 308 -22.44 -42.32 34.90
C ASN A 308 -21.67 -41.08 35.38
N CYS A 309 -20.49 -41.26 35.97
CA CYS A 309 -19.61 -40.18 36.38
C CYS A 309 -19.22 -39.24 35.23
N SER A 310 -19.09 -39.75 34.00
CA SER A 310 -18.79 -38.96 32.79
C SER A 310 -19.73 -37.78 32.56
N LYS A 311 -21.01 -37.94 32.95
CA LYS A 311 -22.03 -36.89 32.84
C LYS A 311 -21.73 -35.66 33.71
N MET A 312 -20.85 -35.76 34.71
CA MET A 312 -20.41 -34.60 35.50
C MET A 312 -19.73 -33.54 34.63
N PHE A 313 -19.08 -33.97 33.54
CA PHE A 313 -18.37 -33.13 32.59
C PHE A 313 -19.27 -32.58 31.48
N LEU A 314 -20.53 -33.02 31.42
CA LEU A 314 -21.50 -32.64 30.41
C LEU A 314 -22.54 -31.68 31.00
N ARG A 315 -23.00 -30.76 30.15
CA ARG A 315 -24.16 -29.92 30.47
C ARG A 315 -25.41 -30.80 30.65
N PRO A 316 -26.26 -30.55 31.67
CA PRO A 316 -27.54 -31.24 31.81
C PRO A 316 -28.52 -30.81 30.71
N GLU A 317 -29.29 -31.76 30.17
CA GLU A 317 -30.22 -31.56 29.05
C GLU A 317 -31.44 -30.67 29.40
N ASN A 318 -31.81 -30.55 30.68
CA ASN A 318 -33.06 -29.91 31.14
C ASN A 318 -32.89 -28.51 31.77
N ASP A 319 -31.80 -27.78 31.49
CA ASP A 319 -31.67 -26.38 31.91
C ASP A 319 -32.51 -25.48 30.99
N ASP A 320 -33.83 -25.48 31.21
CA ASP A 320 -34.81 -24.64 30.53
C ASP A 320 -34.63 -23.15 30.89
N GLN A 321 -34.03 -22.40 29.96
CA GLN A 321 -34.50 -21.11 29.43
C GLN A 321 -34.88 -19.93 30.37
N LYS A 322 -34.60 -19.93 31.68
CA LYS A 322 -34.93 -18.78 32.56
C LYS A 322 -33.79 -17.95 33.14
N SER A 323 -32.55 -18.16 32.70
CA SER A 323 -31.49 -17.15 32.89
C SER A 323 -30.75 -16.90 31.57
N ALA A 324 -31.23 -15.93 30.81
CA ALA A 324 -30.56 -15.39 29.64
C ALA A 324 -29.24 -14.71 30.06
N ALA A 325 -28.14 -15.48 30.15
CA ALA A 325 -26.73 -15.02 30.04
C ALA A 325 -25.65 -16.12 30.18
N SER A 326 -25.91 -17.39 30.58
CA SER A 326 -24.82 -18.29 31.01
C SER A 326 -24.64 -19.59 30.20
N CYS A 327 -23.56 -19.61 29.41
CA CYS A 327 -22.77 -20.71 28.83
C CYS A 327 -23.45 -21.80 27.99
N THR A 328 -23.27 -21.75 26.67
CA THR A 328 -23.49 -22.84 25.69
C THR A 328 -22.47 -23.99 25.79
N THR A 329 -21.67 -24.05 26.86
CA THR A 329 -20.44 -24.86 26.96
C THR A 329 -20.46 -25.78 28.19
N ASN A 330 -19.70 -26.88 28.13
CA ASN A 330 -19.52 -27.82 29.24
C ASN A 330 -18.90 -27.14 30.48
N PRO A 331 -19.20 -27.64 31.70
CA PRO A 331 -18.62 -27.12 32.93
C PRO A 331 -17.09 -27.23 32.92
N LYS A 332 -16.43 -26.14 33.36
CA LYS A 332 -14.98 -26.04 33.48
C LYS A 332 -14.50 -26.02 34.95
N SER A 333 -15.42 -25.94 35.91
CA SER A 333 -15.16 -26.11 37.35
C SER A 333 -16.20 -27.08 37.88
N ILE A 334 -15.77 -28.09 38.62
CA ILE A 334 -16.61 -29.14 39.18
C ILE A 334 -16.23 -29.31 40.64
N LEU A 335 -17.19 -29.10 41.55
CA LEU A 335 -16.98 -29.35 42.98
C LEU A 335 -17.54 -30.72 43.35
N LEU A 336 -16.66 -31.60 43.83
CA LEU A 336 -17.00 -32.88 44.41
C LEU A 336 -17.06 -32.76 45.94
N THR A 337 -18.27 -32.72 46.48
CA THR A 337 -18.49 -32.61 47.92
C THR A 337 -19.03 -33.90 48.54
N GLY A 338 -18.67 -34.15 49.80
CA GLY A 338 -19.14 -35.32 50.55
C GLY A 338 -18.43 -35.51 51.88
N LYS A 339 -19.06 -36.26 52.80
CA LYS A 339 -18.55 -36.48 54.16
C LYS A 339 -17.16 -37.12 54.18
N ALA A 340 -16.46 -36.97 55.30
CA ALA A 340 -15.23 -37.71 55.56
C ALA A 340 -15.49 -39.22 55.43
N GLY A 341 -14.58 -39.96 54.80
CA GLY A 341 -14.68 -41.40 54.60
C GLY A 341 -15.63 -41.87 53.48
N ILE A 342 -16.35 -40.97 52.79
CA ILE A 342 -17.27 -41.36 51.69
C ILE A 342 -16.56 -41.85 50.41
N GLY A 343 -15.23 -41.66 50.32
CA GLY A 343 -14.42 -42.11 49.17
C GLY A 343 -14.11 -41.05 48.11
N LYS A 344 -14.11 -39.74 48.43
CA LYS A 344 -13.79 -38.66 47.45
C LYS A 344 -12.41 -38.85 46.79
N SER A 345 -11.35 -39.02 47.57
CA SER A 345 -9.98 -39.22 47.06
C SER A 345 -9.85 -40.48 46.22
N LEU A 346 -10.51 -41.55 46.67
CA LEU A 346 -10.61 -42.81 45.95
C LEU A 346 -11.30 -42.61 44.59
N PHE A 347 -12.36 -41.81 44.54
CA PHE A 347 -13.05 -41.45 43.30
C PHE A 347 -12.21 -40.55 42.37
N CYS A 348 -11.48 -39.56 42.90
CA CYS A 348 -10.54 -38.73 42.12
C CYS A 348 -9.49 -39.60 41.41
N ARG A 349 -8.90 -40.57 42.12
CA ARG A 349 -7.97 -41.56 41.55
C ARG A 349 -8.65 -42.43 40.49
N LYS A 350 -9.90 -42.85 40.73
CA LYS A 350 -10.69 -43.61 39.75
C LYS A 350 -10.85 -42.84 38.44
N LEU A 351 -11.18 -41.56 38.48
CA LEU A 351 -11.37 -40.75 37.28
C LEU A 351 -10.11 -40.72 36.40
N ALA A 352 -8.95 -40.50 37.02
CA ALA A 352 -7.67 -40.54 36.31
C ALA A 352 -7.39 -41.94 35.71
N ARG A 353 -7.69 -43.01 36.45
CA ARG A 353 -7.56 -44.40 35.99
C ARG A 353 -8.50 -44.71 34.82
N ASP A 354 -9.78 -44.36 34.93
CA ASP A 354 -10.75 -44.60 33.87
C ASP A 354 -10.38 -43.80 32.61
N TRP A 355 -9.84 -42.59 32.75
CA TRP A 355 -9.29 -41.83 31.63
C TRP A 355 -8.08 -42.54 30.99
N SER A 356 -7.16 -43.07 31.79
CA SER A 356 -5.96 -43.72 31.26
C SER A 356 -6.27 -45.01 30.50
N HIS A 357 -7.34 -45.71 30.88
CA HIS A 357 -7.87 -46.86 30.16
C HIS A 357 -8.82 -46.50 29.00
N ASN A 358 -9.05 -45.20 28.73
CA ASN A 358 -10.03 -44.69 27.75
C ASN A 358 -11.48 -45.11 28.05
N ARG A 359 -11.82 -45.38 29.32
CA ARG A 359 -13.14 -45.81 29.79
C ARG A 359 -14.00 -44.66 30.32
N LEU A 360 -13.37 -43.53 30.70
CA LEU A 360 -14.06 -42.40 31.33
C LEU A 360 -15.26 -41.89 30.52
N PHE A 361 -15.18 -41.98 29.19
CA PHE A 361 -16.24 -41.51 28.29
C PHE A 361 -16.82 -42.60 27.38
N GLU A 362 -16.43 -43.87 27.58
CA GLU A 362 -16.80 -45.00 26.71
C GLU A 362 -18.32 -45.18 26.58
N GLU A 363 -19.07 -44.93 27.65
CA GLU A 363 -20.54 -45.07 27.67
C GLU A 363 -21.28 -43.79 27.23
N SER A 364 -20.57 -42.73 26.84
CA SER A 364 -21.18 -41.45 26.47
C SER A 364 -21.65 -41.51 25.00
N GLN A 365 -22.93 -41.20 24.76
CA GLN A 365 -23.55 -41.34 23.43
C GLN A 365 -22.84 -40.50 22.34
N GLU A 366 -22.81 -41.05 21.12
CA GLU A 366 -22.12 -40.55 19.91
C GLU A 366 -22.45 -39.09 19.49
N ASN A 367 -23.41 -38.42 20.14
CA ASN A 367 -23.88 -37.07 19.79
C ASN A 367 -23.60 -35.99 20.86
N ALA A 368 -23.00 -36.33 22.00
CA ALA A 368 -22.62 -35.35 23.02
C ALA A 368 -21.26 -34.72 22.69
N LYS A 369 -21.10 -33.40 22.83
CA LYS A 369 -19.78 -32.75 22.79
C LYS A 369 -19.01 -33.11 24.05
N VAL A 370 -18.42 -34.30 24.10
CA VAL A 370 -17.63 -34.77 25.23
C VAL A 370 -16.28 -34.05 25.26
N PRO A 371 -15.75 -33.69 26.45
CA PRO A 371 -14.38 -33.17 26.54
C PRO A 371 -13.33 -34.20 26.06
N ASP A 372 -12.44 -33.75 25.19
CA ASP A 372 -11.31 -34.56 24.70
C ASP A 372 -10.07 -34.28 25.55
N PHE A 373 -10.01 -34.89 26.73
CA PHE A 373 -8.87 -34.72 27.64
C PHE A 373 -7.66 -35.49 27.11
N GLN A 374 -6.57 -34.76 26.86
CA GLN A 374 -5.26 -35.32 26.50
C GLN A 374 -4.34 -35.42 27.72
N PHE A 375 -4.56 -34.61 28.77
CA PHE A 375 -3.75 -34.64 29.98
C PHE A 375 -4.62 -34.61 31.23
N VAL A 376 -4.32 -35.50 32.19
CA VAL A 376 -4.96 -35.55 33.50
C VAL A 376 -3.91 -35.46 34.59
N PHE A 377 -4.03 -34.46 35.46
CA PHE A 377 -3.14 -34.26 36.60
C PHE A 377 -3.93 -34.32 37.91
N LEU A 378 -3.44 -35.11 38.88
CA LEU A 378 -4.05 -35.25 40.20
C LEU A 378 -3.11 -34.64 41.26
N LEU A 379 -3.43 -33.45 41.71
CA LEU A 379 -2.70 -32.73 42.76
C LEU A 379 -3.49 -32.86 44.06
N THR A 380 -2.82 -33.26 45.14
CA THR A 380 -3.45 -33.35 46.46
C THR A 380 -3.07 -32.14 47.30
N PHE A 381 -4.01 -31.57 48.04
CA PHE A 381 -3.71 -30.44 48.93
C PHE A 381 -2.74 -30.81 50.06
N CYS A 382 -2.70 -32.08 50.47
CA CYS A 382 -1.65 -32.59 51.36
C CYS A 382 -0.25 -32.34 50.78
N GLN A 383 0.01 -32.70 49.52
CA GLN A 383 1.30 -32.47 48.85
C GLN A 383 1.56 -30.98 48.65
N LEU A 384 0.57 -30.23 48.19
CA LEU A 384 0.71 -28.78 47.95
C LEU A 384 1.00 -27.99 49.24
N GLN A 385 0.59 -28.50 50.40
CA GLN A 385 0.89 -27.87 51.69
C GLN A 385 2.36 -28.00 52.08
N GLU A 386 3.02 -29.11 51.75
CA GLU A 386 4.47 -29.27 51.98
C GLU A 386 5.29 -28.27 51.13
N GLU A 387 4.73 -27.88 49.99
CA GLU A 387 5.34 -27.01 49.00
C GLU A 387 4.94 -25.53 49.16
N GLU A 388 4.09 -25.20 50.14
CA GLU A 388 3.43 -23.89 50.27
C GLU A 388 4.37 -22.67 50.18
N LYS A 389 5.57 -22.78 50.78
CA LYS A 389 6.55 -21.68 50.82
C LYS A 389 7.41 -21.59 49.56
N LYS A 390 7.33 -22.57 48.67
CA LYS A 390 8.11 -22.57 47.43
C LYS A 390 7.49 -21.62 46.42
N VAL A 391 8.38 -21.10 45.57
CA VAL A 391 8.03 -20.22 44.45
C VAL A 391 8.20 -21.04 43.19
N VAL A 392 7.10 -21.30 42.49
CA VAL A 392 7.00 -22.32 41.44
C VAL A 392 6.20 -21.77 40.26
N ASP A 393 6.51 -22.25 39.07
CA ASP A 393 5.72 -21.96 37.86
C ASP A 393 4.66 -23.05 37.63
N LEU A 394 3.86 -22.93 36.56
CA LEU A 394 2.81 -23.90 36.26
C LEU A 394 3.39 -25.30 36.02
N ARG A 395 4.54 -25.39 35.35
CA ARG A 395 5.20 -26.66 35.01
C ARG A 395 5.67 -27.38 36.26
N ASP A 396 6.29 -26.65 37.18
CA ASP A 396 6.72 -27.16 38.48
C ASP A 396 5.53 -27.78 39.23
N ILE A 397 4.38 -27.10 39.28
CA ILE A 397 3.18 -27.60 39.96
C ILE A 397 2.56 -28.81 39.27
N LEU A 398 2.42 -28.81 37.93
CA LEU A 398 1.87 -29.96 37.21
C LEU A 398 2.74 -31.22 37.39
N ASN A 399 4.07 -31.05 37.46
CA ASN A 399 5.02 -32.14 37.74
C ASN A 399 4.88 -32.71 39.17
N GLN A 400 4.20 -32.03 40.10
CA GLN A 400 3.90 -32.55 41.45
C GLN A 400 2.67 -33.48 41.47
N SER A 401 2.04 -33.75 40.33
CA SER A 401 0.89 -34.66 40.27
C SER A 401 1.22 -36.03 40.85
N SER A 402 0.43 -36.45 41.83
CA SER A 402 0.59 -37.67 42.62
C SER A 402 0.62 -38.96 41.82
N LEU A 403 0.19 -38.94 40.56
CA LEU A 403 0.13 -40.10 39.65
C LEU A 403 1.25 -40.10 38.58
N LEU A 404 2.20 -39.16 38.67
CA LEU A 404 3.37 -39.08 37.78
C LEU A 404 4.53 -39.88 38.34
N LYS A 405 5.29 -40.55 37.46
CA LYS A 405 6.59 -41.12 37.83
C LYS A 405 7.65 -40.03 37.83
N GLU A 406 8.69 -40.19 38.64
CA GLU A 406 9.79 -39.23 38.81
C GLU A 406 10.50 -38.82 37.50
N HIS A 407 10.48 -39.65 36.46
CA HIS A 407 11.11 -39.36 35.16
C HIS A 407 10.17 -38.77 34.10
N LEU A 408 8.87 -38.62 34.40
CA LEU A 408 7.87 -38.05 33.48
C LEU A 408 7.78 -36.53 33.66
N VAL A 409 8.86 -35.85 33.29
CA VAL A 409 8.97 -34.40 33.41
C VAL A 409 8.32 -33.72 32.20
N ILE A 410 7.42 -32.77 32.45
CA ILE A 410 6.90 -31.85 31.42
C ILE A 410 8.07 -31.00 30.95
N ASP A 411 8.34 -30.90 29.65
CA ASP A 411 9.32 -29.96 29.09
C ASP A 411 8.66 -28.64 28.64
N GLU A 412 9.48 -27.69 28.23
CA GLU A 412 9.02 -26.35 27.83
C GLU A 412 8.06 -26.38 26.63
N SER A 413 8.35 -27.24 25.64
CA SER A 413 7.53 -27.35 24.43
C SER A 413 6.15 -27.93 24.74
N LEU A 414 6.10 -28.88 25.68
CA LEU A 414 4.87 -29.51 26.12
C LEU A 414 4.05 -28.57 27.02
N LEU A 415 4.70 -27.81 27.90
CA LEU A 415 4.06 -26.78 28.70
C LEU A 415 3.37 -25.75 27.79
N GLN A 416 4.09 -25.24 26.80
CA GLN A 416 3.51 -24.28 25.85
C GLN A 416 2.34 -24.90 25.08
N TYR A 417 2.43 -26.17 24.65
CA TYR A 417 1.31 -26.87 24.03
C TYR A 417 0.08 -26.96 24.95
N MET A 418 0.26 -27.23 26.24
CA MET A 418 -0.83 -27.27 27.22
C MET A 418 -1.46 -25.89 27.44
N ILE A 419 -0.65 -24.83 27.47
CA ILE A 419 -1.11 -23.44 27.58
C ILE A 419 -1.92 -23.03 26.34
N ASP A 420 -1.49 -23.45 25.15
CA ASP A 420 -2.15 -23.15 23.87
C ASP A 420 -3.43 -23.99 23.66
N ASN A 421 -3.57 -25.14 24.35
CA ASN A 421 -4.70 -26.06 24.24
C ASN A 421 -5.29 -26.40 25.63
N PRO A 422 -5.72 -25.40 26.42
CA PRO A 422 -6.13 -25.61 27.81
C PRO A 422 -7.34 -26.53 27.94
N GLU A 423 -8.21 -26.60 26.92
CA GLU A 423 -9.38 -27.47 26.88
C GLU A 423 -9.08 -28.97 26.95
N LYS A 424 -7.84 -29.36 26.67
CA LYS A 424 -7.36 -30.73 26.73
C LYS A 424 -6.89 -31.16 28.12
N LEU A 425 -6.90 -30.26 29.09
CA LEU A 425 -6.47 -30.54 30.46
C LEU A 425 -7.67 -30.79 31.39
N LEU A 426 -7.57 -31.86 32.16
CA LEU A 426 -8.33 -32.08 33.38
C LEU A 426 -7.37 -32.04 34.57
N ILE A 427 -7.61 -31.09 35.47
CA ILE A 427 -6.82 -30.92 36.69
C ILE A 427 -7.71 -31.28 37.86
N ILE A 428 -7.29 -32.25 38.66
CA ILE A 428 -8.00 -32.71 39.84
C ILE A 428 -7.23 -32.21 41.05
N LEU A 429 -7.87 -31.37 41.85
CA LEU A 429 -7.40 -30.87 43.13
C LEU A 429 -8.13 -31.62 44.25
N ASP A 430 -7.46 -32.57 44.87
CA ASP A 430 -8.06 -33.46 45.86
C ASP A 430 -7.78 -32.98 47.30
N GLY A 431 -8.82 -32.88 48.12
CA GLY A 431 -8.72 -32.63 49.56
C GLY A 431 -8.59 -31.16 49.95
N TYR A 432 -9.35 -30.24 49.34
CA TYR A 432 -9.29 -28.80 49.69
C TYR A 432 -9.42 -28.54 51.21
N ASP A 433 -10.26 -29.32 51.90
CA ASP A 433 -10.45 -29.24 53.34
C ASP A 433 -9.20 -29.59 54.17
N GLU A 434 -8.20 -30.23 53.57
CA GLU A 434 -6.95 -30.65 54.22
C GLU A 434 -5.88 -29.55 54.23
N TYR A 435 -6.03 -28.53 53.38
CA TYR A 435 -5.10 -27.41 53.33
C TYR A 435 -5.27 -26.54 54.57
N LYS A 436 -4.23 -26.40 55.40
CA LYS A 436 -4.33 -25.64 56.66
C LYS A 436 -4.45 -24.12 56.46
N HIS A 437 -3.98 -23.61 55.33
CA HIS A 437 -3.87 -22.17 55.05
C HIS A 437 -4.80 -21.72 53.91
N ARG A 438 -6.06 -22.15 53.91
CA ARG A 438 -7.03 -21.85 52.84
C ARG A 438 -7.24 -20.35 52.65
N GLU A 439 -7.16 -19.58 53.73
CA GLU A 439 -7.23 -18.11 53.70
C GLU A 439 -6.20 -17.50 52.76
N LYS A 440 -5.02 -18.15 52.58
CA LYS A 440 -3.99 -17.68 51.65
C LYS A 440 -4.37 -17.96 50.21
N ILE A 441 -5.17 -18.97 49.90
CA ILE A 441 -5.62 -19.24 48.53
C ILE A 441 -6.71 -18.26 48.13
N THR A 442 -7.45 -17.69 49.08
CA THR A 442 -8.60 -16.82 48.79
C THR A 442 -8.23 -15.34 48.75
N GLU A 443 -7.00 -14.99 49.16
CA GLU A 443 -6.40 -13.67 48.98
C GLU A 443 -6.49 -13.14 47.53
N ASP A 444 -6.49 -11.81 47.41
CA ASP A 444 -6.27 -11.15 46.13
C ASP A 444 -4.79 -11.08 45.79
N PHE A 445 -4.42 -11.75 44.70
CA PHE A 445 -3.07 -11.84 44.17
C PHE A 445 -2.90 -11.04 42.87
N GLU A 446 -3.96 -10.45 42.30
CA GLU A 446 -3.90 -9.82 40.99
C GLU A 446 -2.95 -8.62 40.94
N THR A 447 -2.81 -7.91 42.06
CA THR A 447 -1.88 -6.78 42.19
C THR A 447 -0.45 -7.18 42.53
N ARG A 448 -0.25 -8.40 43.04
CA ARG A 448 1.05 -8.88 43.56
C ARG A 448 1.80 -9.78 42.58
N TYR A 449 1.07 -10.55 41.77
CA TYR A 449 1.65 -11.55 40.87
C TYR A 449 0.96 -11.54 39.49
N PRO A 450 1.71 -11.61 38.38
CA PRO A 450 1.14 -11.66 37.05
C PRO A 450 0.38 -12.98 36.79
N ASN A 451 -0.48 -12.98 35.78
CA ASN A 451 -1.20 -14.17 35.29
C ASN A 451 -0.39 -14.89 34.21
N ASP A 452 0.92 -15.02 34.40
CA ASP A 452 1.84 -15.67 33.46
C ASP A 452 2.17 -17.10 33.92
N PRO A 453 1.82 -18.15 33.16
CA PRO A 453 2.14 -19.55 33.50
C PRO A 453 3.64 -19.85 33.68
N HIS A 454 4.52 -19.01 33.13
CA HIS A 454 5.97 -19.16 33.20
C HIS A 454 6.58 -18.44 34.41
N GLU A 455 5.83 -17.54 35.06
CA GLU A 455 6.31 -16.81 36.22
C GLU A 455 6.28 -17.71 37.46
N LYS A 456 7.39 -17.71 38.22
CA LYS A 456 7.43 -18.40 39.50
C LYS A 456 6.75 -17.57 40.56
N ILE A 457 5.69 -18.10 41.16
CA ILE A 457 4.90 -17.45 42.22
C ILE A 457 4.65 -18.43 43.37
N PRO A 458 4.24 -17.96 44.57
CA PRO A 458 3.93 -18.87 45.68
C PRO A 458 2.83 -19.87 45.32
N VAL A 459 2.93 -21.11 45.80
CA VAL A 459 1.94 -22.18 45.55
C VAL A 459 0.49 -21.73 45.81
N PRO A 460 0.15 -21.07 46.94
CA PRO A 460 -1.21 -20.58 47.17
C PRO A 460 -1.72 -19.64 46.07
N ALA A 461 -0.84 -18.76 45.57
CA ALA A 461 -1.19 -17.79 44.53
C ALA A 461 -1.42 -18.48 43.19
N LEU A 462 -0.61 -19.49 42.85
CA LEU A 462 -0.79 -20.27 41.62
C LEU A 462 -2.09 -21.07 41.63
N ILE A 463 -2.35 -21.79 42.72
CA ILE A 463 -3.60 -22.54 42.91
C ILE A 463 -4.82 -21.60 42.88
N ALA A 464 -4.74 -20.44 43.55
CA ALA A 464 -5.78 -19.42 43.50
C ALA A 464 -6.08 -18.94 42.07
N LYS A 465 -5.03 -18.67 41.28
CA LYS A 465 -5.15 -18.24 39.89
C LYS A 465 -5.74 -19.34 38.99
N MET A 466 -5.42 -20.61 39.24
CA MET A 466 -6.05 -21.74 38.54
C MET A 466 -7.53 -21.88 38.90
N MET A 467 -7.88 -21.81 40.19
CA MET A 467 -9.27 -21.86 40.67
C MET A 467 -10.11 -20.71 40.11
N LYS A 468 -9.55 -19.49 40.12
CA LYS A 468 -10.16 -18.28 39.53
C LYS A 468 -10.08 -18.25 38.00
N ARG A 469 -9.51 -19.28 37.36
CA ARG A 469 -9.29 -19.41 35.89
C ARG A 469 -8.57 -18.24 35.25
N LYS A 470 -7.69 -17.59 36.00
CA LYS A 470 -6.75 -16.58 35.50
C LYS A 470 -5.58 -17.22 34.77
N MET A 471 -5.27 -18.47 35.11
CA MET A 471 -4.35 -19.35 34.40
C MET A 471 -5.12 -20.56 33.83
N LEU A 472 -4.69 -21.08 32.68
CA LEU A 472 -5.31 -22.23 31.99
C LEU A 472 -6.82 -22.05 31.73
N ASN A 473 -7.23 -20.87 31.28
CA ASN A 473 -8.62 -20.57 30.96
C ASN A 473 -9.13 -21.45 29.80
N GLY A 474 -9.84 -22.52 30.15
CA GLY A 474 -10.30 -23.54 29.20
C GLY A 474 -10.16 -24.95 29.74
N ALA A 475 -9.24 -25.18 30.67
CA ALA A 475 -9.08 -26.43 31.39
C ALA A 475 -10.30 -26.75 32.26
N VAL A 476 -10.52 -28.04 32.51
CA VAL A 476 -11.52 -28.50 33.48
C VAL A 476 -10.82 -28.71 34.81
N LEU A 477 -11.31 -28.03 35.84
CA LEU A 477 -10.82 -28.15 37.21
C LEU A 477 -11.85 -28.89 38.07
N LEU A 478 -11.47 -30.03 38.64
CA LEU A 478 -12.27 -30.77 39.61
C LEU A 478 -11.68 -30.57 40.99
N LEU A 479 -12.44 -29.96 41.90
CA LEU A 479 -12.05 -29.75 43.29
C LEU A 479 -12.81 -30.74 44.18
N SER A 480 -12.12 -31.46 45.06
CA SER A 480 -12.76 -32.28 46.09
C SER A 480 -12.67 -31.60 47.47
N SER A 481 -13.77 -31.62 48.23
CA SER A 481 -13.80 -31.03 49.58
C SER A 481 -14.91 -31.63 50.45
N ARG A 482 -14.90 -31.35 51.76
CA ARG A 482 -16.05 -31.57 52.63
C ARG A 482 -17.15 -30.53 52.35
N PRO A 483 -18.41 -30.82 52.72
CA PRO A 483 -19.50 -29.84 52.60
C PRO A 483 -19.18 -28.56 53.37
N GLY A 484 -19.44 -27.40 52.76
CA GLY A 484 -19.22 -26.07 53.36
C GLY A 484 -17.77 -25.57 53.39
N GLU A 485 -16.77 -26.41 53.09
CA GLU A 485 -15.35 -26.02 53.22
C GLU A 485 -14.78 -25.34 51.97
N ALA A 486 -15.49 -25.36 50.84
CA ALA A 486 -15.04 -24.84 49.54
C ALA A 486 -16.10 -23.93 48.89
N GLU A 487 -16.81 -23.13 49.69
CA GLU A 487 -17.88 -22.23 49.21
C GLU A 487 -17.38 -21.12 48.27
N GLU A 488 -16.07 -20.83 48.31
CA GLU A 488 -15.41 -19.79 47.53
C GLU A 488 -14.99 -20.24 46.11
N PHE A 489 -15.32 -21.48 45.70
CA PHE A 489 -14.89 -22.11 44.44
C PHE A 489 -15.87 -21.95 43.25
#